data_AF-L0KXU6-F1
#
_entry.id   AF-L0KXU6-F1
#
_cell.length_a   1.000
_cell.length_b   1.000
_cell.length_c   1.000
_cell.angle_alpha   90.00
_cell.angle_beta   90.00
_cell.angle_gamma   90.00
#
_symmetry.space_group_name_H-M   'P 1'
#
loop_
_entity.id
_entity.type
_entity.pdbx_description
1 polymer ?
#
loop_
_entity_poly.entity_id
_entity_poly.type
_entity_poly.pdbx_seq_one_letter_code
_entity_poly.pdbx_strand_id
1 'polypeptide(L)'
;MSIKLTEEETDFRDKIEKLMVQIKEQLKESRMDEEVQDLINKMGDYAFQLHESLKSRGFEPKHHKYMIKNRGVQPDNPQFYMHVHPVEDLLAFIEDVHANDEPEDKTLGIEFEFCVYSRRLKSEDSYQIIRTEVGWYVNNISIGGQCNKGGIPFLFNNFDHDSIEYPVGLDGWLEWLWERAALQGLTKEQVQDSLNKLAGWVSNTERSAPSGGVWEGYS
;
A
#
# COMPACT_ATOMS: atom_id res chain seq x y z
N MET A 1 13.45 0.22 21.13
CA MET A 1 13.86 0.85 22.42
C MET A 1 12.67 1.61 22.94
N SER A 2 12.23 1.39 24.19
CA SER A 2 11.06 2.09 24.74
C SER A 2 11.43 3.40 25.43
N ILE A 3 10.56 4.39 25.32
CA ILE A 3 10.72 5.71 25.95
C ILE A 3 10.15 5.65 27.37
N LYS A 4 10.93 6.11 28.34
CA LYS A 4 10.44 6.28 29.71
C LYS A 4 9.66 7.59 29.85
N LEU A 5 8.35 7.45 30.05
CA LEU A 5 7.45 8.58 30.23
C LEU A 5 7.61 9.25 31.60
N THR A 6 7.35 10.55 31.66
CA THR A 6 7.13 11.27 32.93
C THR A 6 5.74 10.96 33.50
N GLU A 7 5.45 11.41 34.72
CA GLU A 7 4.10 11.28 35.31
C GLU A 7 3.04 12.00 34.46
N GLU A 8 3.35 13.19 33.96
CA GLU A 8 2.45 13.98 33.11
C GLU A 8 2.22 13.30 31.75
N GLU A 9 3.28 12.79 31.12
CA GLU A 9 3.16 12.06 29.85
C GLU A 9 2.40 10.74 30.02
N THR A 10 2.55 10.07 31.17
CA THR A 10 1.80 8.86 31.51
C THR A 10 0.31 9.18 31.66
N ASP A 11 -0.04 10.29 32.31
CA ASP A 11 -1.43 10.76 32.41
C ASP A 11 -2.02 11.08 31.03
N PHE A 12 -1.26 11.72 30.13
CA PHE A 12 -1.71 11.90 28.75
C PHE A 12 -1.93 10.58 28.02
N ARG A 13 -0.97 9.66 28.11
CA ARG A 13 -1.08 8.33 27.51
C ARG A 13 -2.33 7.59 28.01
N ASP A 14 -2.56 7.55 29.31
CA ASP A 14 -3.69 6.85 29.90
C ASP A 14 -5.04 7.45 29.44
N LYS A 15 -5.11 8.79 29.35
CA LYS A 15 -6.28 9.49 28.80
C LYS A 15 -6.52 9.15 27.34
N ILE A 16 -5.46 9.12 26.52
CA ILE A 16 -5.53 8.76 25.10
C ILE A 16 -6.02 7.32 24.94
N GLU A 17 -5.41 6.36 25.65
CA GLU A 17 -5.78 4.95 25.56
C GLU A 17 -7.26 4.72 25.97
N LYS A 18 -7.72 5.41 27.02
CA LYS A 18 -9.11 5.37 27.44
C LYS A 18 -10.06 5.92 26.38
N LEU A 19 -9.75 7.06 25.76
CA LEU A 19 -10.56 7.65 24.70
C LEU A 19 -10.57 6.76 23.44
N MET A 20 -9.44 6.15 23.09
CA MET A 20 -9.36 5.21 21.97
C MET A 20 -10.29 4.02 22.13
N VAL A 21 -10.37 3.43 23.33
CA VAL A 21 -11.29 2.31 23.60
C VAL A 21 -12.73 2.77 23.39
N GLN A 22 -13.11 3.93 23.93
CA GLN A 22 -14.46 4.48 23.77
C GLN A 22 -14.82 4.75 22.31
N ILE A 23 -13.91 5.36 21.54
CA ILE A 23 -14.09 5.63 20.11
C ILE A 23 -14.25 4.31 19.34
N LYS A 24 -13.41 3.30 19.60
CA LYS A 24 -13.48 1.98 18.95
C LYS A 24 -14.78 1.26 19.27
N GLU A 25 -15.34 1.42 20.47
CA GLU A 25 -16.64 0.85 20.85
C GLU A 25 -17.78 1.53 20.09
N GLN A 26 -17.83 2.86 20.05
CA GLN A 26 -18.91 3.59 19.35
C GLN A 26 -18.86 3.41 17.82
N LEU A 27 -17.66 3.31 17.24
CA LEU A 27 -17.52 3.06 15.80
C LEU A 27 -18.01 1.66 15.38
N LYS A 28 -17.94 0.65 16.25
CA LYS A 28 -18.50 -0.69 15.96
C LYS A 28 -20.02 -0.66 15.81
N GLU A 29 -20.67 0.28 16.48
CA GLU A 29 -22.12 0.49 16.37
C GLU A 29 -22.51 1.32 15.12
N SER A 30 -21.54 1.63 14.24
CA SER A 30 -21.73 2.43 13.02
C SER A 30 -22.33 3.82 13.26
N ARG A 31 -22.10 4.38 14.45
CA ARG A 31 -22.48 5.76 14.78
C ARG A 31 -21.27 6.65 14.57
N MET A 32 -21.38 7.58 13.62
CA MET A 32 -20.45 8.69 13.47
C MET A 32 -21.26 9.96 13.69
N ASP A 33 -21.42 10.31 14.95
CA ASP A 33 -22.15 11.48 15.41
C ASP A 33 -21.19 12.52 15.99
N GLU A 34 -21.75 13.65 16.42
CA GLU A 34 -21.02 14.78 17.00
C GLU A 34 -20.27 14.36 18.27
N GLU A 35 -20.81 13.40 19.04
CA GLU A 35 -20.17 12.89 20.25
C GLU A 35 -18.87 12.13 19.93
N VAL A 36 -18.88 11.27 18.92
CA VAL A 36 -17.66 10.57 18.45
C VAL A 36 -16.61 11.57 17.96
N GLN A 37 -17.03 12.60 17.22
CA GLN A 37 -16.11 13.63 16.74
C GLN A 37 -15.47 14.41 17.90
N ASP A 38 -16.23 14.73 18.95
CA ASP A 38 -15.72 15.38 20.15
C ASP A 38 -14.72 14.50 20.91
N LEU A 39 -14.95 13.18 20.96
CA LEU A 39 -13.99 12.23 21.54
C LEU A 39 -12.68 12.20 20.75
N ILE A 40 -12.77 12.19 19.41
CA ILE A 40 -11.60 12.24 18.54
C ILE A 40 -10.82 13.54 18.73
N ASN A 41 -11.51 14.67 18.81
CA ASN A 41 -10.87 15.98 19.01
C ASN A 41 -10.13 16.02 20.37
N LYS A 42 -10.78 15.58 21.45
CA LYS A 42 -10.15 15.50 22.79
C LYS A 42 -8.94 14.57 22.82
N MET A 43 -9.04 13.42 22.15
CA MET A 43 -7.92 12.49 22.01
C MET A 43 -6.77 13.15 21.24
N GLY A 44 -7.07 13.85 20.16
CA GLY A 44 -6.10 14.58 19.36
C GLY A 44 -5.38 15.68 20.15
N ASP A 45 -6.09 16.42 20.99
CA ASP A 45 -5.51 17.44 21.87
C ASP A 45 -4.51 16.84 22.86
N TYR A 46 -4.86 15.72 23.51
CA TYR A 46 -3.94 15.03 24.42
C TYR A 46 -2.73 14.43 23.68
N ALA A 47 -2.96 13.87 22.49
CA ALA A 47 -1.88 13.33 21.67
C ALA A 47 -0.90 14.41 21.21
N PHE A 48 -1.39 15.60 20.85
CA PHE A 48 -0.54 16.73 20.52
C PHE A 48 0.27 17.23 21.73
N GLN A 49 -0.35 17.31 22.92
CA GLN A 49 0.37 17.67 24.16
C GLN A 49 1.46 16.64 24.51
N LEU A 50 1.16 15.35 24.34
CA LEU A 50 2.14 14.29 24.53
C LEU A 50 3.29 14.37 23.51
N HIS A 51 2.99 14.65 22.24
CA HIS A 51 4.02 14.91 21.22
C HIS A 51 4.95 16.03 21.66
N GLU A 52 4.41 17.21 21.97
CA GLU A 52 5.21 18.39 22.32
C GLU A 52 6.08 18.13 23.55
N SER A 53 5.55 17.43 24.55
CA SER A 53 6.31 17.05 25.75
C SER A 53 7.49 16.13 25.41
N LEU A 54 7.25 15.06 24.63
CA LEU A 54 8.30 14.14 24.17
C LEU A 54 9.39 14.86 23.35
N LYS A 55 8.95 15.71 22.41
CA LYS A 55 9.82 16.52 21.56
C LYS A 55 10.70 17.46 22.37
N SER A 56 10.14 18.12 23.38
CA SER A 56 10.90 19.01 24.28
C SER A 56 12.04 18.29 25.03
N ARG A 57 11.91 16.98 25.20
CA ARG A 57 12.91 16.09 25.82
C ARG A 57 13.86 15.45 24.82
N GLY A 58 13.76 15.80 23.53
CA GLY A 58 14.59 15.27 22.46
C GLY A 58 14.09 13.96 21.84
N PHE A 59 12.87 13.54 22.16
CA PHE A 59 12.21 12.39 21.53
C PHE A 59 11.21 12.88 20.48
N GLU A 60 11.66 13.14 19.27
CA GLU A 60 10.79 13.53 18.15
C GLU A 60 9.95 12.33 17.69
N PRO A 61 8.61 12.33 17.85
CA PRO A 61 7.78 11.21 17.42
C PRO A 61 7.81 11.02 15.90
N LYS A 62 8.16 9.81 15.48
CA LYS A 62 8.15 9.43 14.06
C LYS A 62 6.78 8.88 13.66
N HIS A 63 6.30 9.26 12.49
CA HIS A 63 5.05 8.77 11.88
C HIS A 63 5.33 8.25 10.48
N HIS A 64 4.49 7.35 9.98
CA HIS A 64 4.61 6.85 8.61
C HIS A 64 4.47 7.98 7.58
N LYS A 65 5.28 7.97 6.51
CA LYS A 65 5.27 9.00 5.45
C LYS A 65 3.92 9.11 4.75
N TYR A 66 3.26 7.98 4.50
CA TYR A 66 1.94 7.99 3.88
C TYR A 66 0.90 8.67 4.77
N MET A 67 1.04 8.59 6.10
CA MET A 67 0.17 9.29 7.04
C MET A 67 0.32 10.81 6.89
N ILE A 68 1.54 11.32 6.88
CA ILE A 68 1.81 12.76 6.68
C ILE A 68 1.24 13.23 5.32
N LYS A 69 1.45 12.45 4.26
CA LYS A 69 0.91 12.76 2.93
C LYS A 69 -0.62 12.81 2.91
N ASN A 70 -1.29 11.83 3.52
CA ASN A 70 -2.75 11.73 3.53
C ASN A 70 -3.39 12.81 4.40
N ARG A 71 -2.73 13.21 5.51
CA ARG A 71 -3.20 14.28 6.39
C ARG A 71 -3.03 15.67 5.77
N GLY A 72 -2.00 15.86 4.94
CA GLY A 72 -1.69 17.15 4.32
C GLY A 72 -1.18 18.22 5.29
N VAL A 73 -0.93 17.84 6.55
CA VAL A 73 -0.38 18.69 7.63
C VAL A 73 0.73 17.95 8.36
N GLN A 74 1.70 18.70 8.89
CA GLN A 74 2.83 18.14 9.63
C GLN A 74 2.44 17.76 11.08
N PRO A 75 3.16 16.82 11.73
CA PRO A 75 2.91 16.45 13.14
C PRO A 75 2.94 17.60 14.14
N ASP A 76 3.69 18.68 13.85
CA ASP A 76 3.73 19.92 14.63
C ASP A 76 2.39 20.70 14.61
N ASN A 77 1.44 20.30 13.77
CA ASN A 77 0.12 20.90 13.70
C ASN A 77 -0.87 20.03 14.49
N PRO A 78 -1.64 20.59 15.46
CA PRO A 78 -2.65 19.83 16.20
C PRO A 78 -3.64 19.07 15.32
N GLN A 79 -4.00 19.61 14.15
CA GLN A 79 -4.92 18.97 13.20
C GLN A 79 -4.40 17.64 12.64
N PHE A 80 -3.10 17.37 12.76
CA PHE A 80 -2.52 16.08 12.44
C PHE A 80 -3.11 14.97 13.32
N TYR A 81 -3.27 15.25 14.62
CA TYR A 81 -3.70 14.30 15.65
C TYR A 81 -5.22 14.14 15.79
N MET A 82 -6.03 14.89 15.06
CA MET A 82 -7.50 14.82 15.11
C MET A 82 -8.07 13.56 14.41
N HIS A 83 -7.30 12.46 14.38
CA HIS A 83 -7.63 11.18 13.80
C HIS A 83 -6.96 10.06 14.59
N VAL A 84 -7.52 8.85 14.51
CA VAL A 84 -7.05 7.69 15.29
C VAL A 84 -5.65 7.22 14.86
N HIS A 85 -5.36 7.11 13.55
CA HIS A 85 -4.09 6.52 13.10
C HIS A 85 -2.82 7.29 13.51
N PRO A 86 -2.76 8.63 13.43
CA PRO A 86 -1.61 9.40 13.97
C PRO A 86 -1.39 9.20 15.48
N VAL A 87 -2.47 8.95 16.22
CA VAL A 87 -2.40 8.67 17.66
C VAL A 87 -1.89 7.24 17.90
N GLU A 88 -2.30 6.27 17.08
CA GLU A 88 -1.76 4.91 17.10
C GLU A 88 -0.24 4.90 16.81
N ASP A 89 0.21 5.63 15.78
CA ASP A 89 1.64 5.79 15.47
C ASP A 89 2.40 6.39 16.67
N LEU A 90 1.86 7.45 17.31
CA LEU A 90 2.49 8.06 18.48
C LEU A 90 2.64 7.08 19.65
N LEU A 91 1.60 6.30 19.96
CA LEU A 91 1.66 5.30 21.03
C LEU A 91 2.64 4.18 20.70
N ALA A 92 2.67 3.73 19.44
CA ALA A 92 3.63 2.72 18.99
C ALA A 92 5.08 3.22 19.11
N PHE A 93 5.34 4.49 18.77
CA PHE A 93 6.65 5.12 18.91
C PHE A 93 7.16 5.16 20.36
N ILE A 94 6.26 5.36 21.34
CA ILE A 94 6.62 5.35 22.76
C ILE A 94 7.11 3.97 23.21
N GLU A 95 6.45 2.91 22.73
CA GLU A 95 6.82 1.52 23.04
C GLU A 95 8.09 1.10 22.29
N ASP A 96 8.24 1.53 21.04
CA ASP A 96 9.43 1.30 20.24
C ASP A 96 9.69 2.47 19.29
N VAL A 97 10.82 3.16 19.48
CA VAL A 97 11.25 4.29 18.62
C VAL A 97 11.37 3.93 17.13
N HIS A 98 11.46 2.64 16.80
CA HIS A 98 11.53 2.11 15.44
C HIS A 98 10.18 1.58 14.91
N ALA A 99 9.09 1.66 15.69
CA ALA A 99 7.79 1.09 15.31
C ALA A 99 7.22 1.65 13.99
N ASN A 100 7.54 2.91 13.70
CA ASN A 100 7.09 3.64 12.52
C ASN A 100 8.24 3.90 11.53
N ASP A 101 9.31 3.08 11.60
CA ASP A 101 10.34 3.10 10.57
C ASP A 101 9.74 2.64 9.24
N GLU A 102 10.00 3.40 8.18
CA GLU A 102 9.58 3.00 6.85
C GLU A 102 10.19 1.63 6.54
N PRO A 103 9.36 0.64 6.15
CA PRO A 103 9.88 -0.67 5.85
C PRO A 103 10.80 -0.55 4.63
N GLU A 104 11.95 -1.24 4.68
CA GLU A 104 12.86 -1.26 3.55
C GLU A 104 12.18 -1.91 2.34
N ASP A 105 12.30 -1.29 1.17
CA ASP A 105 11.83 -1.88 -0.07
C ASP A 105 12.78 -3.01 -0.48
N LYS A 106 12.38 -4.24 -0.18
CA LYS A 106 13.15 -5.47 -0.43
C LYS A 106 12.96 -6.02 -1.84
N THR A 107 12.18 -5.35 -2.69
CA THR A 107 11.73 -5.90 -3.98
C THR A 107 12.20 -5.09 -5.18
N LEU A 108 12.84 -3.94 -4.98
CA LEU A 108 13.56 -3.23 -6.04
C LEU A 108 14.73 -4.09 -6.56
N GLY A 109 14.88 -4.14 -7.88
CA GLY A 109 15.86 -4.96 -8.58
C GLY A 109 15.55 -6.46 -8.59
N ILE A 110 14.45 -6.89 -7.95
CA ILE A 110 14.06 -8.29 -7.92
C ILE A 110 13.26 -8.64 -9.17
N GLU A 111 13.60 -9.80 -9.73
CA GLU A 111 12.91 -10.41 -10.86
C GLU A 111 11.74 -11.28 -10.40
N PHE A 112 10.64 -11.15 -11.13
CA PHE A 112 9.37 -11.84 -10.95
C PHE A 112 8.91 -12.47 -12.26
N GLU A 113 8.04 -13.47 -12.14
CA GLU A 113 7.40 -14.12 -13.28
C GLU A 113 5.96 -13.64 -13.42
N PHE A 114 5.53 -13.41 -14.66
CA PHE A 114 4.16 -13.07 -15.00
C PHE A 114 3.67 -14.05 -16.08
N CYS A 115 3.02 -15.13 -15.66
CA CYS A 115 2.61 -16.23 -16.53
C CYS A 115 1.14 -16.10 -16.92
N VAL A 116 0.87 -15.94 -18.22
CA VAL A 116 -0.48 -15.78 -18.76
C VAL A 116 -0.79 -16.82 -19.83
N TYR A 117 -2.05 -17.18 -19.96
CA TYR A 117 -2.49 -18.11 -20.99
C TYR A 117 -2.53 -17.41 -22.35
N SER A 118 -2.05 -18.07 -23.40
CA SER A 118 -2.18 -17.65 -24.80
C SER A 118 -3.07 -18.63 -25.55
N ARG A 119 -4.19 -18.15 -26.13
CA ARG A 119 -5.03 -19.01 -27.00
C ARG A 119 -4.28 -19.43 -28.26
N ARG A 120 -3.44 -18.54 -28.81
CA ARG A 120 -2.65 -18.78 -30.03
C ARG A 120 -1.74 -20.00 -29.88
N LEU A 121 -1.03 -20.10 -28.75
CA LEU A 121 -0.09 -21.20 -28.48
C LEU A 121 -0.72 -22.36 -27.71
N LYS A 122 -1.92 -22.16 -27.15
CA LYS A 122 -2.62 -23.10 -26.24
C LYS A 122 -1.76 -23.49 -25.04
N SER A 123 -0.86 -22.60 -24.62
CA SER A 123 0.07 -22.75 -23.51
C SER A 123 0.09 -21.50 -22.64
N GLU A 124 0.77 -21.57 -21.50
CA GLU A 124 1.09 -20.39 -20.71
C GLU A 124 2.39 -19.77 -21.25
N ASP A 125 2.37 -18.46 -21.48
CA ASP A 125 3.51 -17.64 -21.85
C ASP A 125 4.02 -16.91 -20.60
N SER A 126 5.32 -16.99 -20.35
CA SER A 126 5.95 -16.42 -19.18
C SER A 126 6.72 -15.14 -19.54
N TYR A 127 6.36 -14.03 -18.91
CA TYR A 127 7.07 -12.77 -19.00
C TYR A 127 7.89 -12.55 -17.74
N GLN A 128 9.20 -12.36 -17.88
CA GLN A 128 10.04 -11.93 -16.76
C GLN A 128 9.90 -10.43 -16.60
N ILE A 129 9.59 -9.98 -15.38
CA ILE A 129 9.48 -8.55 -15.07
C ILE A 129 10.35 -8.24 -13.85
N ILE A 130 11.06 -7.12 -13.90
CA ILE A 130 11.92 -6.64 -12.82
C ILE A 130 11.32 -5.36 -12.28
N ARG A 131 11.21 -5.25 -10.96
CA ARG A 131 10.77 -4.00 -10.34
C ARG A 131 11.95 -3.01 -10.29
N THR A 132 11.80 -1.85 -10.89
CA THR A 132 12.81 -0.78 -10.96
C THR A 132 12.32 0.46 -10.23
N GLU A 133 13.18 1.47 -10.03
CA GLU A 133 12.82 2.72 -9.35
C GLU A 133 11.72 3.53 -10.07
N VAL A 134 11.59 3.38 -11.39
CA VAL A 134 10.66 4.17 -12.22
C VAL A 134 9.45 3.36 -12.70
N GLY A 135 9.40 2.06 -12.43
CA GLY A 135 8.32 1.17 -12.87
C GLY A 135 8.76 -0.29 -13.01
N TRP A 136 8.21 -0.99 -13.98
CA TRP A 136 8.62 -2.37 -14.32
C TRP A 136 9.61 -2.38 -15.48
N TYR A 137 10.48 -3.38 -15.56
CA TYR A 137 11.29 -3.66 -16.73
C TYR A 137 10.91 -5.04 -17.25
N VAL A 138 10.47 -5.13 -18.50
CA VAL A 138 10.11 -6.42 -19.11
C VAL A 138 11.34 -7.01 -19.77
N ASN A 139 11.72 -8.20 -19.32
CA ASN A 139 12.80 -9.00 -19.88
C ASN A 139 12.23 -10.17 -20.70
N ASN A 140 11.70 -9.88 -21.88
CA ASN A 140 11.24 -10.90 -22.83
C ASN A 140 12.12 -10.89 -24.10
N ILE A 141 12.32 -12.05 -24.71
CA ILE A 141 13.13 -12.28 -25.92
C ILE A 141 12.62 -11.44 -27.10
N SER A 142 11.31 -11.27 -27.24
CA SER A 142 10.70 -10.58 -28.39
C SER A 142 10.66 -9.07 -28.21
N ILE A 143 10.10 -8.61 -27.09
CA ILE A 143 9.88 -7.19 -26.80
C ILE A 143 10.24 -6.96 -25.33
N GLY A 144 11.33 -6.23 -25.08
CA GLY A 144 11.80 -5.93 -23.73
C GLY A 144 12.13 -4.46 -23.56
N GLY A 145 12.01 -3.97 -22.33
CA GLY A 145 12.37 -2.60 -22.02
C GLY A 145 11.72 -2.03 -20.77
N GLN A 146 12.08 -0.78 -20.49
CA GLN A 146 11.61 -0.04 -19.34
C GLN A 146 10.15 0.39 -19.51
N CYS A 147 9.34 0.09 -18.51
CA CYS A 147 7.95 0.49 -18.40
C CYS A 147 7.74 1.50 -17.25
N ASN A 148 6.61 2.18 -17.28
CA ASN A 148 6.07 2.86 -16.11
C ASN A 148 5.59 1.84 -15.06
N LYS A 149 5.09 2.33 -13.92
CA LYS A 149 4.56 1.49 -12.84
C LYS A 149 3.36 0.63 -13.25
N GLY A 150 2.65 1.02 -14.30
CA GLY A 150 1.55 0.25 -14.87
C GLY A 150 1.99 -0.84 -15.85
N GLY A 151 3.27 -0.94 -16.22
CA GLY A 151 3.75 -1.93 -17.20
C GLY A 151 3.70 -1.45 -18.66
N ILE A 152 3.34 -0.19 -18.90
CA ILE A 152 3.33 0.41 -20.24
C ILE A 152 4.74 0.91 -20.60
N PRO A 153 5.23 0.72 -21.85
CA PRO A 153 4.51 0.12 -22.97
C PRO A 153 4.78 -1.37 -23.16
N PHE A 154 5.93 -1.88 -22.70
CA PHE A 154 6.46 -3.14 -23.22
C PHE A 154 5.65 -4.37 -22.78
N LEU A 155 5.02 -4.38 -21.60
CA LEU A 155 4.20 -5.52 -21.19
C LEU A 155 2.96 -5.65 -22.09
N PHE A 156 2.27 -4.53 -22.34
CA PHE A 156 1.10 -4.49 -23.21
C PHE A 156 1.46 -4.73 -24.67
N ASN A 157 2.58 -4.19 -25.15
CA ASN A 157 3.06 -4.49 -26.50
C ASN A 157 3.35 -5.99 -26.70
N ASN A 158 3.81 -6.72 -25.67
CA ASN A 158 3.94 -8.17 -25.76
C ASN A 158 2.57 -8.84 -25.87
N PHE A 159 1.58 -8.43 -25.05
CA PHE A 159 0.23 -8.98 -25.15
C PHE A 159 -0.39 -8.72 -26.53
N ASP A 160 -0.25 -7.50 -27.05
CA ASP A 160 -0.74 -7.13 -28.39
C ASP A 160 -0.03 -7.94 -29.49
N HIS A 161 1.28 -8.13 -29.39
CA HIS A 161 2.06 -8.93 -30.33
C HIS A 161 1.68 -10.42 -30.29
N ASP A 162 1.32 -10.93 -29.11
CA ASP A 162 0.95 -12.33 -28.90
C ASP A 162 -0.57 -12.58 -29.02
N SER A 163 -1.34 -11.54 -29.38
CA SER A 163 -2.80 -11.56 -29.51
C SER A 163 -3.50 -12.05 -28.23
N ILE A 164 -3.03 -11.58 -27.09
CA ILE A 164 -3.58 -11.90 -25.77
C ILE A 164 -4.57 -10.80 -25.36
N GLU A 165 -5.81 -11.17 -25.12
CA GLU A 165 -6.83 -10.28 -24.56
C GLU A 165 -6.59 -10.10 -23.06
N TYR A 166 -6.63 -8.85 -22.61
CA TYR A 166 -6.41 -8.50 -21.21
C TYR A 166 -7.49 -7.51 -20.72
N PRO A 167 -7.76 -7.49 -19.41
CA PRO A 167 -8.80 -6.64 -18.86
C PRO A 167 -8.40 -5.16 -18.86
N VAL A 168 -9.40 -4.30 -19.06
CA VAL A 168 -9.24 -2.84 -18.94
C VAL A 168 -8.86 -2.49 -17.50
N GLY A 169 -7.86 -1.62 -17.35
CA GLY A 169 -7.38 -1.13 -16.05
C GLY A 169 -6.31 -2.01 -15.40
N LEU A 170 -5.81 -3.05 -16.08
CA LEU A 170 -4.68 -3.86 -15.59
C LEU A 170 -3.47 -3.01 -15.21
N ASP A 171 -3.20 -1.96 -15.98
CA ASP A 171 -2.15 -0.97 -15.74
C ASP A 171 -2.30 -0.29 -14.37
N GLY A 172 -3.52 0.12 -14.01
CA GLY A 172 -3.79 0.71 -12.69
C GLY A 172 -3.55 -0.26 -11.54
N TRP A 173 -3.88 -1.55 -11.71
CA TRP A 173 -3.62 -2.57 -10.70
C TRP A 173 -2.12 -2.89 -10.55
N LEU A 174 -1.38 -2.91 -11.66
CA LEU A 174 0.08 -3.06 -11.64
C LEU A 174 0.76 -1.87 -10.96
N GLU A 175 0.31 -0.66 -11.24
CA GLU A 175 0.81 0.55 -10.58
C GLU A 175 0.52 0.51 -9.08
N TRP A 176 -0.70 0.15 -8.70
CA TRP A 176 -1.07 0.01 -7.30
C TRP A 176 -0.19 -1.00 -6.56
N LEU A 177 0.05 -2.18 -7.16
CA LEU A 177 0.94 -3.19 -6.58
C LEU A 177 2.37 -2.66 -6.44
N TRP A 178 2.88 -1.99 -7.49
CA TRP A 178 4.22 -1.40 -7.46
C TRP A 178 4.37 -0.41 -6.30
N GLU A 179 3.37 0.44 -6.06
CA GLU A 179 3.42 1.43 -4.97
C GLU A 179 3.30 0.77 -3.60
N ARG A 180 2.42 -0.22 -3.46
CA ARG A 180 2.23 -0.96 -2.21
C ARG A 180 3.49 -1.72 -1.80
N ALA A 181 4.20 -2.29 -2.76
CA ALA A 181 5.46 -2.99 -2.49
C ALA A 181 6.50 -2.08 -1.82
N ALA A 182 6.63 -0.83 -2.26
CA ALA A 182 7.47 0.18 -1.59
C ALA A 182 6.90 0.60 -0.23
N LEU A 183 5.62 1.00 -0.19
CA LEU A 183 5.02 1.62 0.99
C LEU A 183 4.87 0.67 2.18
N GLN A 184 4.68 -0.63 1.92
CA GLN A 184 4.46 -1.64 2.95
C GLN A 184 5.66 -2.58 3.12
N GLY A 185 6.73 -2.38 2.32
CA GLY A 185 7.90 -3.27 2.29
C GLY A 185 7.53 -4.73 2.10
N LEU A 186 6.69 -4.99 1.08
CA LEU A 186 6.22 -6.34 0.79
C LEU A 186 7.40 -7.27 0.50
N THR A 187 7.25 -8.55 0.86
CA THR A 187 8.25 -9.57 0.51
C THR A 187 8.15 -9.96 -0.96
N LYS A 188 9.20 -10.61 -1.48
CA LYS A 188 9.20 -11.15 -2.85
C LYS A 188 8.00 -12.07 -3.07
N GLU A 189 7.69 -12.93 -2.10
CA GLU A 189 6.58 -13.89 -2.20
C GLU A 189 5.23 -13.18 -2.27
N GLN A 190 5.03 -12.13 -1.47
CA GLN A 190 3.78 -11.35 -1.50
C GLN A 190 3.58 -10.63 -2.83
N VAL A 191 4.65 -10.06 -3.39
CA VAL A 191 4.60 -9.41 -4.72
C VAL A 191 4.35 -10.46 -5.81
N GLN A 192 5.04 -11.60 -5.78
CA GLN A 192 4.84 -12.69 -6.74
C GLN A 192 3.41 -13.24 -6.68
N ASP A 193 2.85 -13.48 -5.48
CA ASP A 193 1.47 -13.94 -5.32
C ASP A 193 0.45 -12.94 -5.86
N SER A 194 0.75 -11.65 -5.73
CA SER A 194 -0.10 -10.57 -6.26
C SER A 194 -0.01 -10.51 -7.78
N LEU A 195 1.19 -10.64 -8.35
CA LEU A 195 1.40 -10.75 -9.80
C LEU A 195 0.71 -11.98 -10.38
N ASN A 196 0.78 -13.13 -9.70
CA ASN A 196 0.08 -14.36 -10.11
C ASN A 196 -1.43 -14.16 -10.19
N LYS A 197 -2.04 -13.38 -9.28
CA LYS A 197 -3.47 -13.05 -9.34
C LYS A 197 -3.79 -12.15 -10.53
N LEU A 198 -2.95 -11.15 -10.82
CA LEU A 198 -3.12 -10.28 -11.98
C LEU A 198 -2.95 -11.06 -13.29
N ALA A 199 -1.95 -11.94 -13.37
CA ALA A 199 -1.72 -12.81 -14.50
C ALA A 199 -2.87 -13.80 -14.70
N GLY A 200 -3.40 -14.38 -13.61
CA GLY A 200 -4.61 -15.20 -13.65
C GLY A 200 -5.84 -14.44 -14.14
N TRP A 201 -5.96 -13.14 -13.82
CA TRP A 201 -7.04 -12.30 -14.34
C TRP A 201 -6.91 -12.11 -15.86
N VAL A 202 -5.71 -11.84 -16.37
CA VAL A 202 -5.42 -11.79 -17.82
C VAL A 202 -5.78 -13.13 -18.47
N SER A 203 -5.28 -14.24 -17.94
CA SER A 203 -5.58 -15.59 -18.46
C SER A 203 -7.07 -15.88 -18.50
N ASN A 204 -7.84 -15.43 -17.50
CA ASN A 204 -9.28 -15.62 -17.47
C ASN A 204 -9.99 -14.76 -18.53
N THR A 205 -9.56 -13.50 -18.71
CA THR A 205 -10.08 -12.63 -19.77
C THR A 205 -9.85 -13.27 -21.14
N GLU A 206 -8.62 -13.69 -21.42
CA GLU A 206 -8.23 -14.36 -22.65
C GLU A 206 -9.03 -15.66 -22.89
N ARG A 207 -9.20 -16.50 -21.87
CA ARG A 207 -9.99 -17.75 -21.98
C ARG A 207 -11.48 -17.47 -22.20
N SER A 208 -11.99 -16.37 -21.66
CA SER A 208 -13.41 -16.00 -21.74
C SER A 208 -13.80 -15.31 -23.05
N ALA A 209 -12.81 -14.90 -23.86
CA ALA A 209 -13.05 -14.23 -25.12
C ALA A 209 -13.87 -15.13 -26.08
N PRO A 210 -14.85 -14.56 -26.80
CA PRO A 210 -15.68 -15.33 -27.73
C PRO A 210 -14.83 -16.12 -28.72
N SER A 211 -15.21 -17.38 -28.93
CA SER A 211 -14.55 -18.26 -29.90
C SER A 211 -15.56 -19.20 -30.56
N GLY A 212 -15.26 -19.61 -31.79
CA GLY A 212 -16.10 -20.49 -32.60
C GLY A 212 -17.33 -19.80 -33.21
N GLY A 213 -18.02 -20.51 -34.10
CA GLY A 213 -19.17 -19.97 -34.82
C GLY A 213 -18.80 -18.77 -35.68
N VAL A 214 -19.51 -17.65 -35.53
CA VAL A 214 -19.21 -16.39 -36.26
C VAL A 214 -17.86 -15.76 -35.91
N TRP A 215 -17.22 -16.21 -34.81
CA TRP A 215 -15.92 -15.75 -34.35
C TRP A 215 -14.78 -16.70 -34.77
N GLU A 216 -15.07 -17.70 -35.60
CA GLU A 216 -14.06 -18.62 -36.12
C GLU A 216 -13.04 -17.87 -37.00
N GLY A 217 -11.77 -17.89 -36.58
CA GLY A 217 -10.68 -17.19 -37.27
C GLY A 217 -10.45 -15.73 -36.85
N TYR A 218 -11.24 -15.20 -35.89
CA TYR A 218 -10.96 -13.90 -35.26
C TYR A 218 -9.93 -14.10 -34.13
N SER A 219 -8.80 -13.40 -34.21
CA SER A 219 -7.71 -13.40 -33.23
C SER A 219 -7.15 -12.01 -33.07
#